data_AF-A0A7J9DFD2-F1
#
_entry.id   AF-A0A7J9DFD2-F1
#
_cell.length_a   1.000
_cell.length_b   1.000
_cell.length_c   1.000
_cell.angle_alpha   90.00
_cell.angle_beta   90.00
_cell.angle_gamma   90.00
#
_symmetry.space_group_name_H-M   'P 1'
#
loop_
_entity.id
_entity.type
_entity.pdbx_description
1 polymer ?
#
loop_
_entity_poly.entity_id
_entity_poly.type
_entity_poly.pdbx_seq_one_letter_code
_entity_poly.pdbx_strand_id
1 'polypeptide(L)'
;TGTSGGQPKLIPVTVGTYNQRAVYYFTLLGSLMNKQFGFGDIDKTGKRLQLLFAKTGSETTCGLKATTVLTNNNQSMFCQLLLGLIHRDEIVSVGSTFATVVLRAIKFLEQYYGELSSNIRKGRISDWVNDPGCRNIVTSIVKPNPKLADSIENLCGCKSWEGGILRKVWPKAKLVDAITTGVMSQYAETLEFYSGGLPLVSTGYICSEAICGINLVPLSKPFEIQFNAKPVDLVNVKPGHYYELLVTTYGERQNSILSIESDKISELDLLNEVNEAKTHLDPLGFILRWYTSHVDASSIPGHYVVFWELKAKEGNDNIVELDRTTMTECCSRMEESLDFIYRLYRKENAIAALEM
;
A
#
# COMPACT_ATOMS: atom_id res chain seq x y z
N THR A 1 0.52 -11.87 2.52
CA THR A 1 -0.02 -11.16 3.70
C THR A 1 -1.27 -11.81 4.27
N GLY A 2 -1.87 -12.82 3.63
CA GLY A 2 -2.96 -13.56 4.27
C GLY A 2 -2.54 -14.21 5.58
N THR A 3 -3.48 -14.27 6.52
CA THR A 3 -3.28 -14.79 7.87
C THR A 3 -4.00 -16.13 8.08
N SER A 4 -3.64 -16.84 9.13
CA SER A 4 -4.29 -18.06 9.63
C SER A 4 -4.20 -18.04 11.15
N GLY A 5 -5.35 -18.03 11.84
CA GLY A 5 -5.40 -17.83 13.29
C GLY A 5 -4.78 -16.48 13.72
N GLY A 6 -5.03 -15.42 12.94
CA GLY A 6 -4.51 -14.06 13.20
C GLY A 6 -3.01 -13.86 12.92
N GLN A 7 -2.27 -14.90 12.51
CA GLN A 7 -0.83 -14.85 12.25
C GLN A 7 -0.52 -14.97 10.75
N PRO A 8 0.57 -14.35 10.24
CA PRO A 8 0.95 -14.46 8.84
C PRO A 8 1.25 -15.91 8.43
N LYS A 9 0.74 -16.33 7.26
CA LYS A 9 1.09 -17.64 6.70
C LYS A 9 2.57 -17.70 6.35
N LEU A 10 3.27 -18.71 6.87
CA LEU A 10 4.67 -18.96 6.54
C LEU A 10 4.78 -19.73 5.23
N ILE A 11 5.34 -19.08 4.22
CA ILE A 11 5.55 -19.68 2.91
C ILE A 11 7.03 -20.08 2.79
N PRO A 12 7.36 -21.37 2.76
CA PRO A 12 8.74 -21.81 2.65
C PRO A 12 9.29 -21.44 1.27
N VAL A 13 10.49 -20.87 1.25
CA VAL A 13 11.20 -20.53 0.02
C VAL A 13 12.67 -20.93 0.14
N THR A 14 13.21 -21.47 -0.94
CA THR A 14 14.65 -21.78 -1.04
C THR A 14 15.36 -20.66 -1.78
N VAL A 15 16.67 -20.49 -1.56
CA VAL A 15 17.46 -19.47 -2.28
C VAL A 15 17.35 -19.65 -3.80
N GLY A 16 17.39 -20.88 -4.29
CA GLY A 16 17.26 -21.18 -5.72
C GLY A 16 15.90 -20.76 -6.29
N THR A 17 14.81 -21.10 -5.61
CA THR A 17 13.45 -20.72 -6.06
C THR A 17 13.23 -19.21 -5.97
N TYR A 18 13.72 -18.56 -4.92
CA TYR A 18 13.64 -17.10 -4.79
C TYR A 18 14.38 -16.38 -5.94
N ASN A 19 15.63 -16.76 -6.20
CA ASN A 19 16.44 -16.15 -7.25
C ASN A 19 15.82 -16.37 -8.63
N GLN A 20 15.35 -17.59 -8.91
CA GLN A 20 14.71 -17.89 -10.19
C GLN A 20 13.45 -17.04 -10.40
N ARG A 21 12.60 -16.91 -9.37
CA ARG A 21 11.41 -16.07 -9.39
C ARG A 21 11.77 -14.60 -9.63
N ALA A 22 12.69 -14.06 -8.83
CA ALA A 22 13.10 -12.67 -8.91
C ALA A 22 13.69 -12.34 -10.29
N VAL A 23 14.64 -13.15 -10.78
CA VAL A 23 15.25 -12.95 -12.10
C VAL A 23 14.20 -13.00 -13.19
N TYR A 24 13.33 -14.01 -13.19
CA TYR A 24 12.28 -14.14 -14.20
C TYR A 24 11.37 -12.92 -14.24
N TYR A 25 10.87 -12.48 -13.07
CA TYR A 25 9.96 -11.35 -12.97
C TYR A 25 10.61 -10.02 -13.38
N PHE A 26 11.76 -9.68 -12.83
CA PHE A 26 12.41 -8.40 -13.12
C PHE A 26 12.92 -8.34 -14.56
N THR A 27 13.40 -9.47 -15.12
CA THR A 27 13.86 -9.52 -16.52
C THR A 27 12.70 -9.34 -17.50
N LEU A 28 11.60 -10.05 -17.28
CA LEU A 28 10.42 -9.93 -18.13
C LEU A 28 9.78 -8.54 -18.01
N LEU A 29 9.69 -8.03 -16.79
CA LEU A 29 9.13 -6.70 -16.55
C LEU A 29 9.97 -5.63 -17.24
N GLY A 30 11.30 -5.64 -17.06
CA GLY A 30 12.20 -4.71 -17.75
C GLY A 30 12.03 -4.76 -19.27
N SER A 31 11.99 -5.98 -19.84
CA SER A 31 11.80 -6.18 -21.29
C SER A 31 10.45 -5.62 -21.80
N LEU A 32 9.37 -5.86 -21.06
CA LEU A 32 8.04 -5.35 -21.38
C LEU A 32 7.98 -3.83 -21.31
N MET A 33 8.50 -3.25 -20.24
CA MET A 33 8.50 -1.80 -20.03
C MET A 33 9.31 -1.09 -21.13
N ASN A 34 10.44 -1.67 -21.53
CA ASN A 34 11.25 -1.16 -22.64
C ASN A 34 10.48 -1.16 -23.96
N LYS A 35 9.78 -2.26 -24.27
CA LYS A 35 8.98 -2.40 -25.48
C LYS A 35 7.81 -1.41 -25.54
N GLN A 36 7.09 -1.23 -24.43
CA GLN A 36 5.84 -0.46 -24.41
C GLN A 36 6.05 1.05 -24.24
N PHE A 37 7.05 1.47 -23.47
CA PHE A 37 7.23 2.88 -23.09
C PHE A 37 8.50 3.52 -23.67
N GLY A 38 9.23 2.76 -24.51
CA GLY A 38 10.47 3.22 -25.13
C GLY A 38 11.51 3.62 -24.08
N PHE A 39 11.58 2.91 -22.96
CA PHE A 39 12.63 3.11 -21.95
C PHE A 39 14.02 2.65 -22.45
N GLY A 40 14.15 2.20 -23.70
CA GLY A 40 15.44 1.83 -24.29
C GLY A 40 16.18 0.82 -23.42
N ASP A 41 17.50 0.84 -23.43
CA ASP A 41 18.30 0.28 -22.34
C ASP A 41 17.91 1.07 -21.07
N ILE A 42 17.29 0.43 -20.07
CA ILE A 42 16.74 1.10 -18.87
C ILE A 42 17.80 1.99 -18.18
N ASP A 43 19.07 1.60 -18.29
CA ASP A 43 20.21 2.33 -17.72
C ASP A 43 20.59 3.61 -18.50
N LYS A 44 20.05 3.84 -19.70
CA LYS A 44 20.40 4.97 -20.57
C LYS A 44 19.31 6.05 -20.69
N THR A 45 18.08 5.78 -20.28
CA THR A 45 16.93 6.69 -20.51
C THR A 45 16.47 7.47 -19.29
N GLY A 46 16.88 7.08 -18.08
CA GLY A 46 16.60 7.80 -16.84
C GLY A 46 16.59 6.89 -15.61
N LYS A 47 16.11 7.40 -14.48
CA LYS A 47 15.99 6.70 -13.20
C LYS A 47 14.53 6.38 -12.88
N ARG A 48 14.31 5.34 -12.08
CA ARG A 48 13.00 5.02 -11.51
C ARG A 48 13.01 5.34 -10.02
N LEU A 49 12.03 6.11 -9.57
CA LEU A 49 11.76 6.28 -8.14
C LEU A 49 10.79 5.18 -7.72
N GLN A 50 11.32 4.08 -7.18
CA GLN A 50 10.52 2.98 -6.64
C GLN A 50 10.56 3.00 -5.12
N LEU A 51 9.43 3.29 -4.49
CA LEU A 51 9.28 3.34 -3.05
C LEU A 51 9.14 1.92 -2.50
N LEU A 52 10.20 1.38 -1.91
CA LEU A 52 10.25 0.03 -1.35
C LEU A 52 10.65 0.07 0.13
N PHE A 53 10.04 -0.80 0.93
CA PHE A 53 10.26 -0.81 2.37
C PHE A 53 10.61 -2.22 2.83
N ALA A 54 11.61 -2.31 3.70
CA ALA A 54 12.05 -3.56 4.30
C ALA A 54 12.01 -3.43 5.81
N LYS A 55 11.80 -4.57 6.49
CA LYS A 55 11.95 -4.71 7.93
C LYS A 55 12.87 -5.88 8.20
N THR A 56 13.59 -5.83 9.32
CA THR A 56 14.27 -7.01 9.84
C THR A 56 13.25 -8.12 10.10
N GLY A 57 13.51 -9.29 9.53
CA GLY A 57 12.70 -10.47 9.74
C GLY A 57 12.74 -10.94 11.20
N SER A 58 11.73 -11.70 11.60
CA SER A 58 11.76 -12.50 12.83
C SER A 58 12.46 -13.84 12.58
N GLU A 59 12.83 -14.51 13.66
CA GLU A 59 13.30 -15.90 13.61
C GLU A 59 12.23 -16.82 14.19
N THR A 60 12.01 -17.96 13.55
CA THR A 60 11.18 -19.02 14.08
C THR A 60 11.88 -19.71 15.24
N THR A 61 11.15 -20.52 16.00
CA THR A 61 11.71 -21.32 17.12
C THR A 61 12.84 -22.27 16.69
N CYS A 62 12.89 -22.66 15.41
CA CYS A 62 13.94 -23.48 14.83
C CYS A 62 15.04 -22.69 14.11
N GLY A 63 15.08 -21.35 14.27
CA GLY A 63 16.12 -20.48 13.70
C GLY A 63 15.95 -20.14 12.22
N LEU A 64 14.81 -20.44 11.61
CA LEU A 64 14.52 -20.00 10.24
C LEU A 64 14.07 -18.55 10.23
N LYS A 65 14.58 -17.76 9.28
CA LYS A 65 14.16 -16.37 9.12
C LYS A 65 12.78 -16.30 8.48
N ALA A 66 11.89 -15.50 9.06
CA ALA A 66 10.58 -15.17 8.54
C ALA A 66 10.51 -13.65 8.32
N THR A 67 10.15 -13.21 7.13
CA THR A 67 10.03 -11.77 6.82
C THR A 67 8.66 -11.50 6.22
N THR A 68 8.05 -10.39 6.65
CA THR A 68 6.82 -9.87 6.05
C THR A 68 7.14 -8.68 5.15
N VAL A 69 6.32 -8.47 4.12
CA VAL A 69 6.38 -7.25 3.31
C VAL A 69 5.97 -6.07 4.20
N LEU A 70 6.71 -4.97 4.07
CA LEU A 70 6.38 -3.69 4.67
C LEU A 70 6.08 -2.70 3.54
N THR A 71 5.16 -1.78 3.79
CA THR A 71 4.76 -0.74 2.83
C THR A 71 4.82 0.66 3.43
N ASN A 72 5.33 0.80 4.65
CA ASN A 72 5.60 2.09 5.27
C ASN A 72 6.78 2.06 6.24
N ASN A 73 7.61 3.09 6.20
CA ASN A 73 8.63 3.41 7.20
C ASN A 73 9.03 4.88 6.99
N ASN A 74 8.82 5.73 8.00
CA ASN A 74 8.99 7.18 7.85
C ASN A 74 10.42 7.60 7.50
N GLN A 75 11.44 6.98 8.12
CA GLN A 75 12.84 7.31 7.83
C GLN A 75 13.21 6.93 6.39
N SER A 76 12.84 5.71 5.98
CA SER A 76 13.08 5.24 4.63
C SER A 76 12.30 6.05 3.58
N MET A 77 11.04 6.40 3.86
CA MET A 77 10.21 7.24 3.00
C MET A 77 10.85 8.60 2.79
N PHE A 78 11.27 9.26 3.88
CA PHE A 78 11.93 10.56 3.83
C PHE A 78 13.21 10.51 2.98
N CYS A 79 14.07 9.50 3.20
CA CYS A 79 15.29 9.34 2.42
C CYS A 79 15.02 9.06 0.94
N GLN A 80 14.08 8.17 0.61
CA GLN A 80 13.74 7.84 -0.77
C GLN A 80 13.15 9.04 -1.51
N LEU A 81 12.26 9.82 -0.87
CA LEU A 81 11.73 11.06 -1.44
C LEU A 81 12.82 12.12 -1.59
N LEU A 82 13.69 12.30 -0.61
CA LEU A 82 14.80 13.25 -0.69
C LEU A 82 15.71 12.97 -1.89
N LEU A 83 16.12 11.70 -2.07
CA LEU A 83 16.91 11.29 -3.24
C LEU A 83 16.10 11.42 -4.54
N GLY A 84 14.81 11.12 -4.49
CA GLY A 84 13.88 11.32 -5.61
C GLY A 84 13.77 12.79 -6.04
N LEU A 85 13.81 13.74 -5.10
CA LEU A 85 13.80 15.17 -5.40
C LEU A 85 15.14 15.64 -5.97
N ILE A 86 16.26 15.14 -5.43
CA ILE A 86 17.61 15.45 -5.93
C ILE A 86 17.80 15.01 -7.38
N HIS A 87 17.26 13.86 -7.74
CA HIS A 87 17.33 13.29 -9.09
C HIS A 87 16.06 13.55 -9.92
N ARG A 88 15.27 14.58 -9.58
CA ARG A 88 13.94 14.78 -10.18
C ARG A 88 13.92 14.86 -11.70
N ASP A 89 14.95 15.44 -12.30
CA ASP A 89 15.06 15.65 -13.75
C ASP A 89 15.59 14.41 -14.49
N GLU A 90 15.96 13.36 -13.77
CA GLU A 90 16.35 12.05 -14.30
C GLU A 90 15.21 11.04 -14.17
N ILE A 91 14.20 11.31 -13.33
CA ILE A 91 13.14 10.34 -13.04
C ILE A 91 12.15 10.22 -14.19
N VAL A 92 12.01 9.01 -14.70
CA VAL A 92 11.13 8.66 -15.83
C VAL A 92 9.95 7.78 -15.42
N SER A 93 9.96 7.25 -14.20
CA SER A 93 8.80 6.58 -13.59
C SER A 93 8.85 6.74 -12.07
N VAL A 94 7.67 6.90 -11.47
CA VAL A 94 7.45 6.93 -10.02
C VAL A 94 6.55 5.77 -9.66
N GLY A 95 6.79 5.09 -8.56
CA GLY A 95 5.98 3.92 -8.24
C GLY A 95 6.25 3.29 -6.88
N SER A 96 5.43 2.29 -6.58
CA SER A 96 5.59 1.39 -5.44
C SER A 96 4.89 0.06 -5.75
N THR A 97 4.74 -0.82 -4.76
CA THR A 97 3.98 -2.07 -4.92
C THR A 97 2.48 -1.77 -5.05
N PHE A 98 1.90 -0.95 -4.17
CA PHE A 98 0.46 -0.64 -4.19
C PHE A 98 0.21 0.86 -4.36
N ALA A 99 -0.95 1.21 -4.92
CA ALA A 99 -1.37 2.59 -5.14
C ALA A 99 -1.36 3.42 -3.84
N THR A 100 -1.80 2.81 -2.75
CA THR A 100 -1.79 3.37 -1.38
C THR A 100 -0.42 3.87 -0.94
N VAL A 101 0.65 3.17 -1.29
CA VAL A 101 2.01 3.55 -0.90
C VAL A 101 2.44 4.82 -1.61
N VAL A 102 2.09 4.95 -2.90
CA VAL A 102 2.34 6.16 -3.68
C VAL A 102 1.52 7.33 -3.13
N LEU A 103 0.24 7.09 -2.82
CA LEU A 103 -0.63 8.08 -2.18
C LEU A 103 -0.10 8.54 -0.81
N ARG A 104 0.36 7.62 0.03
CA ARG A 104 1.02 7.96 1.29
C ARG A 104 2.29 8.76 1.07
N ALA A 105 3.08 8.44 0.06
CA ALA A 105 4.29 9.20 -0.26
C ALA A 105 3.98 10.62 -0.74
N ILE A 106 2.89 10.81 -1.48
CA ILE A 106 2.38 12.13 -1.86
C ILE A 106 2.00 12.92 -0.60
N LYS A 107 1.23 12.34 0.33
CA LYS A 107 0.88 12.98 1.60
C LYS A 107 2.09 13.26 2.48
N PHE A 108 3.05 12.35 2.49
CA PHE A 108 4.31 12.54 3.19
C PHE A 108 5.10 13.70 2.59
N LEU A 109 5.16 13.82 1.26
CA LEU A 109 5.77 14.97 0.60
C LEU A 109 5.03 16.27 0.94
N GLU A 110 3.70 16.26 0.93
CA GLU A 110 2.86 17.42 1.31
C GLU A 110 3.15 17.90 2.74
N GLN A 111 3.38 16.98 3.66
CA GLN A 111 3.72 17.30 5.04
C GLN A 111 5.18 17.75 5.22
N TYR A 112 6.13 17.16 4.49
CA TYR A 112 7.57 17.31 4.75
C TYR A 112 8.34 18.11 3.68
N TYR A 113 7.71 18.67 2.65
CA TYR A 113 8.43 19.35 1.56
C TYR A 113 9.32 20.50 2.04
N GLY A 114 8.91 21.25 3.08
CA GLY A 114 9.72 22.33 3.65
C GLY A 114 11.00 21.82 4.30
N GLU A 115 10.92 20.70 5.03
CA GLU A 115 12.09 20.06 5.64
C GLU A 115 13.00 19.42 4.60
N LEU A 116 12.42 18.71 3.62
CA LEU A 116 13.14 18.15 2.48
C LEU A 116 13.88 19.24 1.70
N SER A 117 13.24 20.38 1.46
CA SER A 117 13.85 21.52 0.76
C SER A 117 14.96 22.16 1.59
N SER A 118 14.78 22.32 2.91
CA SER A 118 15.84 22.74 3.83
C SER A 118 17.04 21.79 3.81
N ASN A 119 16.81 20.48 3.76
CA ASN A 119 17.86 19.46 3.66
C ASN A 119 18.63 19.58 2.34
N ILE A 120 17.94 19.73 1.21
CA ILE A 120 18.54 19.97 -0.12
C ILE A 120 19.35 21.27 -0.11
N ARG A 121 18.80 22.36 0.46
CA ARG A 121 19.44 23.68 0.53
C ARG A 121 20.75 23.63 1.30
N LYS A 122 20.74 22.99 2.48
CA LYS A 122 21.89 22.93 3.39
C LYS A 122 22.87 21.80 3.06
N GLY A 123 22.46 20.83 2.25
CA GLY A 123 23.24 19.64 2.00
C GLY A 123 23.39 18.75 3.24
N ARG A 124 22.36 18.65 4.08
CA ARG A 124 22.39 17.86 5.32
C ARG A 124 21.07 17.15 5.54
N ILE A 125 21.12 15.91 6.02
CA ILE A 125 19.93 15.16 6.43
C ILE A 125 19.51 15.55 7.85
N SER A 126 18.21 15.55 8.13
CA SER A 126 17.65 15.80 9.46
C SER A 126 18.10 14.81 10.54
N ASP A 127 18.17 15.27 11.79
CA ASP A 127 18.71 14.49 12.90
C ASP A 127 17.80 13.34 13.36
N TRP A 128 16.48 13.44 13.11
CA TRP A 128 15.53 12.39 13.46
C TRP A 128 15.66 11.14 12.58
N VAL A 129 16.30 11.25 11.41
CA VAL A 129 16.71 10.08 10.61
C VAL A 129 17.93 9.48 11.29
N ASN A 130 17.72 8.54 12.21
CA ASN A 130 18.77 7.94 13.02
C ASN A 130 19.26 6.57 12.51
N ASP A 131 18.60 5.98 11.50
CA ASP A 131 19.06 4.76 10.87
C ASP A 131 20.43 4.97 10.19
N PRO A 132 21.49 4.23 10.61
CA PRO A 132 22.84 4.44 10.08
C PRO A 132 22.94 4.18 8.57
N GLY A 133 22.19 3.20 8.04
CA GLY A 133 22.19 2.90 6.62
C GLY A 133 21.64 4.06 5.78
N CYS A 134 20.49 4.58 6.18
CA CYS A 134 19.85 5.74 5.56
C CYS A 134 20.75 6.98 5.62
N ARG A 135 21.31 7.30 6.80
CA ARG A 135 22.19 8.47 6.96
C ARG A 135 23.43 8.40 6.09
N ASN A 136 24.11 7.25 6.07
CA ASN A 136 25.34 7.07 5.32
C ASN A 136 25.12 7.26 3.81
N ILE A 137 24.07 6.62 3.27
CA ILE A 137 23.72 6.72 1.85
C ILE A 137 23.35 8.17 1.49
N VAL A 138 22.42 8.79 2.23
CA VAL A 138 21.99 10.15 1.92
C VAL A 138 23.15 11.14 2.02
N THR A 139 23.99 11.05 3.06
CA THR A 139 25.13 11.97 3.25
C THR A 139 26.14 11.88 2.11
N SER A 140 26.30 10.71 1.49
CA SER A 140 27.19 10.54 0.33
C SER A 140 26.68 11.18 -0.97
N ILE A 141 25.36 11.41 -1.08
CA ILE A 141 24.70 11.91 -2.30
C ILE A 141 24.32 13.38 -2.17
N VAL A 142 23.78 13.77 -1.02
CA VAL A 142 23.25 15.11 -0.75
C VAL A 142 24.38 16.13 -0.83
N LYS A 143 24.18 17.15 -1.67
CA LYS A 143 25.04 18.34 -1.79
C LYS A 143 24.16 19.59 -1.69
N PRO A 144 24.67 20.70 -1.11
CA PRO A 144 23.92 21.94 -1.03
C PRO A 144 23.44 22.41 -2.41
N ASN A 145 22.12 22.55 -2.59
CA ASN A 145 21.52 23.03 -3.83
C ASN A 145 20.32 23.96 -3.55
N PRO A 146 20.55 25.24 -3.24
CA PRO A 146 19.48 26.19 -2.93
C PRO A 146 18.48 26.37 -4.09
N LYS A 147 18.95 26.38 -5.34
CA LYS A 147 18.09 26.56 -6.51
C LYS A 147 17.05 25.45 -6.64
N LEU A 148 17.45 24.19 -6.41
CA LEU A 148 16.53 23.06 -6.40
C LEU A 148 15.55 23.18 -5.23
N ALA A 149 16.04 23.53 -4.04
CA ALA A 149 15.18 23.69 -2.86
C ALA A 149 14.08 24.75 -3.09
N ASP A 150 14.43 25.91 -3.63
CA ASP A 150 13.47 26.99 -3.91
C ASP A 150 12.45 26.53 -4.97
N SER A 151 12.88 25.76 -5.98
CA SER A 151 11.98 25.17 -6.98
C SER A 151 10.98 24.19 -6.35
N ILE A 152 11.42 23.30 -5.46
CA ILE A 152 10.54 22.36 -4.76
C ILE A 152 9.57 23.09 -3.82
N GLU A 153 10.03 24.09 -3.08
CA GLU A 153 9.15 24.91 -2.22
C GLU A 153 8.07 25.63 -3.02
N ASN A 154 8.40 26.17 -4.19
CA ASN A 154 7.43 26.82 -5.07
C ASN A 154 6.41 25.82 -5.64
N LEU A 155 6.86 24.63 -6.06
CA LEU A 155 5.96 23.60 -6.62
C LEU A 155 5.03 23.01 -5.56
N CYS A 156 5.57 22.65 -4.39
CA CYS A 156 4.82 21.98 -3.33
C CYS A 156 4.03 22.97 -2.44
N GLY A 157 4.46 24.23 -2.35
CA GLY A 157 3.79 25.28 -1.58
C GLY A 157 2.52 25.83 -2.23
N CYS A 158 2.09 25.28 -3.38
CA CYS A 158 0.83 25.63 -4.02
C CYS A 158 -0.36 25.21 -3.14
N LYS A 159 -1.38 26.06 -3.03
CA LYS A 159 -2.61 25.78 -2.23
C LYS A 159 -3.38 24.54 -2.69
N SER A 160 -3.22 24.14 -3.94
CA SER A 160 -3.85 22.96 -4.51
C SER A 160 -2.83 22.15 -5.31
N TRP A 161 -2.85 20.84 -5.08
CA TRP A 161 -2.05 19.86 -5.82
C TRP A 161 -2.79 19.31 -7.05
N GLU A 162 -3.93 19.93 -7.38
CA GLU A 162 -4.72 19.69 -8.58
C GLU A 162 -3.92 19.90 -9.86
N GLY A 163 -4.23 19.10 -10.89
CA GLY A 163 -3.47 19.04 -12.13
C GLY A 163 -2.18 18.22 -12.03
N GLY A 164 -2.04 17.40 -10.98
CA GLY A 164 -1.03 16.34 -10.87
C GLY A 164 0.33 16.78 -10.35
N ILE A 165 0.50 16.78 -9.03
CA ILE A 165 1.78 17.07 -8.39
C ILE A 165 2.91 16.16 -8.87
N LEU A 166 2.63 14.87 -9.16
CA LEU A 166 3.68 13.92 -9.53
C LEU A 166 4.38 14.37 -10.82
N ARG A 167 3.61 14.83 -11.81
CA ARG A 167 4.14 15.33 -13.07
C ARG A 167 4.85 16.68 -12.92
N LYS A 168 4.44 17.52 -11.96
CA LYS A 168 5.10 18.81 -11.66
C LYS A 168 6.45 18.59 -10.97
N VAL A 169 6.50 17.70 -9.98
CA VAL A 169 7.71 17.39 -9.22
C VAL A 169 8.69 16.57 -10.07
N TRP A 170 8.20 15.59 -10.83
CA TRP A 170 9.00 14.72 -11.71
C TRP A 170 8.59 14.91 -13.19
N PRO A 171 9.11 15.96 -13.87
CA PRO A 171 8.61 16.40 -15.17
C PRO A 171 8.86 15.42 -16.33
N LYS A 172 9.84 14.52 -16.19
CA LYS A 172 10.11 13.47 -17.18
C LYS A 172 9.41 12.14 -16.88
N ALA A 173 8.64 12.06 -15.80
CA ALA A 173 7.87 10.87 -15.49
C ALA A 173 6.91 10.54 -16.64
N LYS A 174 6.92 9.30 -17.09
CA LYS A 174 6.06 8.80 -18.17
C LYS A 174 4.89 7.96 -17.67
N LEU A 175 4.96 7.46 -16.43
CA LEU A 175 3.96 6.59 -15.83
C LEU A 175 4.07 6.58 -14.30
N VAL A 176 3.00 6.09 -13.67
CA VAL A 176 2.99 5.68 -12.27
C VAL A 176 2.88 4.16 -12.21
N ASP A 177 3.91 3.47 -11.69
CA ASP A 177 3.90 2.00 -11.54
C ASP A 177 3.42 1.62 -10.15
N ALA A 178 2.18 1.15 -10.07
CA ALA A 178 1.54 0.71 -8.84
C ALA A 178 0.37 -0.21 -9.16
N ILE A 179 0.13 -1.20 -8.30
CA ILE A 179 -1.07 -2.03 -8.39
C ILE A 179 -2.29 -1.18 -8.02
N THR A 180 -3.18 -1.04 -9.00
CA THR A 180 -4.47 -0.31 -8.95
C THR A 180 -5.65 -1.22 -9.27
N THR A 181 -5.44 -2.54 -9.18
CA THR A 181 -6.44 -3.58 -9.48
C THR A 181 -6.90 -4.29 -8.21
N GLY A 182 -8.02 -5.02 -8.30
CA GLY A 182 -8.67 -5.63 -7.12
C GLY A 182 -9.08 -4.56 -6.11
N VAL A 183 -8.86 -4.81 -4.82
CA VAL A 183 -9.16 -3.85 -3.73
C VAL A 183 -8.45 -2.50 -3.92
N MET A 184 -7.34 -2.46 -4.66
CA MET A 184 -6.59 -1.21 -4.88
C MET A 184 -7.25 -0.29 -5.90
N SER A 185 -8.27 -0.75 -6.62
CA SER A 185 -9.02 0.06 -7.58
C SER A 185 -9.76 1.23 -6.92
N GLN A 186 -10.12 1.12 -5.64
CA GLN A 186 -10.72 2.21 -4.86
C GLN A 186 -9.81 3.45 -4.75
N TYR A 187 -8.50 3.30 -4.98
CA TYR A 187 -7.52 4.38 -4.95
C TYR A 187 -7.16 4.92 -6.33
N ALA A 188 -7.70 4.33 -7.41
CA ALA A 188 -7.32 4.70 -8.77
C ALA A 188 -7.66 6.17 -9.08
N GLU A 189 -8.88 6.62 -8.80
CA GLU A 189 -9.31 8.00 -9.04
C GLU A 189 -8.47 9.02 -8.25
N THR A 190 -8.23 8.75 -6.97
CA THR A 190 -7.37 9.59 -6.12
C THR A 190 -5.94 9.65 -6.66
N LEU A 191 -5.40 8.54 -7.16
CA LEU A 191 -4.07 8.52 -7.75
C LEU A 191 -4.03 9.24 -9.11
N GLU A 192 -5.08 9.15 -9.93
CA GLU A 192 -5.23 9.90 -11.18
C GLU A 192 -5.22 11.42 -10.95
N PHE A 193 -5.90 11.88 -9.88
CA PHE A 193 -5.87 13.29 -9.47
C PHE A 193 -4.44 13.81 -9.25
N TYR A 194 -3.59 13.04 -8.56
CA TYR A 194 -2.20 13.41 -8.31
C TYR A 194 -1.23 13.08 -9.47
N SER A 195 -1.60 12.18 -10.38
CA SER A 195 -0.74 11.76 -11.48
C SER A 195 -0.63 12.82 -12.57
N GLY A 196 -1.67 13.65 -12.79
CA GLY A 196 -1.67 14.68 -13.83
C GLY A 196 -1.76 14.10 -15.24
N GLY A 197 -2.51 13.00 -15.38
CA GLY A 197 -2.69 12.29 -16.64
C GLY A 197 -1.57 11.30 -16.98
N LEU A 198 -0.66 11.03 -16.04
CA LEU A 198 0.29 9.93 -16.21
C LEU A 198 -0.47 8.59 -16.16
N PRO A 199 -0.19 7.65 -17.08
CA PRO A 199 -0.82 6.34 -17.06
C PRO A 199 -0.47 5.58 -15.79
N LEU A 200 -1.49 5.00 -15.15
CA LEU A 200 -1.35 4.12 -14.00
C LEU A 200 -1.12 2.69 -14.50
N VAL A 201 0.02 2.11 -14.17
CA VAL A 201 0.45 0.81 -14.72
C VAL A 201 0.54 -0.22 -13.61
N SER A 202 -0.31 -1.23 -13.69
CA SER A 202 -0.23 -2.44 -12.86
C SER A 202 0.58 -3.51 -13.58
N THR A 203 1.80 -3.75 -13.12
CA THR A 203 2.84 -4.49 -13.86
C THR A 203 2.82 -6.00 -13.66
N GLY A 204 2.44 -6.46 -12.47
CA GLY A 204 2.57 -7.87 -12.10
C GLY A 204 1.48 -8.35 -11.16
N TYR A 205 1.18 -9.64 -11.24
CA TYR A 205 0.35 -10.35 -10.27
C TYR A 205 1.22 -11.39 -9.56
N ILE A 206 1.55 -11.11 -8.31
CA ILE A 206 2.48 -11.88 -7.50
C ILE A 206 1.91 -12.11 -6.09
N CYS A 207 2.33 -13.21 -5.48
CA CYS A 207 2.03 -13.54 -4.09
C CYS A 207 3.29 -14.09 -3.40
N SER A 208 3.21 -14.35 -2.10
CA SER A 208 4.33 -14.95 -1.36
C SER A 208 4.64 -16.36 -1.87
N GLU A 209 3.62 -17.07 -2.34
CA GLU A 209 3.66 -18.44 -2.83
C GLU A 209 4.25 -18.56 -4.24
N ALA A 210 4.03 -17.57 -5.11
CA ALA A 210 4.41 -17.62 -6.52
C ALA A 210 4.41 -16.25 -7.21
N ILE A 211 5.10 -16.19 -8.35
CA ILE A 211 4.93 -15.12 -9.34
C ILE A 211 3.96 -15.65 -10.37
N CYS A 212 2.74 -15.12 -10.37
CA CYS A 212 1.66 -15.68 -11.17
C CYS A 212 1.73 -15.17 -12.61
N GLY A 213 1.88 -13.86 -12.82
CA GLY A 213 1.95 -13.31 -14.18
C GLY A 213 2.35 -11.85 -14.24
N ILE A 214 2.52 -11.35 -15.47
CA ILE A 214 2.78 -9.96 -15.78
C ILE A 214 1.70 -9.42 -16.73
N ASN A 215 1.42 -8.13 -16.65
CA ASN A 215 0.45 -7.49 -17.53
C ASN A 215 1.07 -7.20 -18.90
N LEU A 216 0.74 -7.98 -19.93
CA LEU A 216 1.30 -7.80 -21.27
C LEU A 216 0.80 -6.53 -21.99
N VAL A 217 -0.30 -5.93 -21.51
CA VAL A 217 -0.88 -4.71 -22.07
C VAL A 217 -1.01 -3.64 -20.97
N PRO A 218 0.13 -3.09 -20.51
CA PRO A 218 0.21 -2.24 -19.30
C PRO A 218 -0.58 -0.93 -19.38
N LEU A 219 -0.98 -0.51 -20.58
CA LEU A 219 -1.70 0.73 -20.84
C LEU A 219 -3.22 0.54 -20.97
N SER A 220 -3.70 -0.71 -21.04
CA SER A 220 -5.13 -0.97 -21.13
C SER A 220 -5.83 -0.54 -19.85
N LYS A 221 -6.96 0.14 -19.98
CA LYS A 221 -7.86 0.30 -18.84
C LYS A 221 -8.32 -1.08 -18.37
N PRO A 222 -8.54 -1.29 -17.06
CA PRO A 222 -8.90 -2.60 -16.50
C PRO A 222 -10.13 -3.27 -17.15
N PHE A 223 -10.98 -2.50 -17.84
CA PHE A 223 -12.28 -2.92 -18.36
C PHE A 223 -12.34 -3.10 -19.89
N GLU A 224 -11.25 -2.89 -20.63
CA GLU A 224 -11.28 -2.84 -22.11
C GLU A 224 -10.82 -4.13 -22.81
N ILE A 225 -10.41 -5.17 -22.08
CA ILE A 225 -9.86 -6.38 -22.70
C ILE A 225 -10.99 -7.40 -22.99
N GLN A 226 -11.41 -7.49 -24.25
CA GLN A 226 -12.26 -8.57 -24.75
C GLN A 226 -11.42 -9.80 -25.09
N PHE A 227 -11.73 -10.94 -24.49
CA PHE A 227 -11.07 -12.21 -24.80
C PHE A 227 -11.89 -13.01 -25.81
N ASN A 228 -11.23 -13.51 -26.84
CA ASN A 228 -11.84 -14.35 -27.88
C ASN A 228 -12.13 -15.79 -27.43
N ALA A 229 -11.73 -16.17 -26.20
CA ALA A 229 -11.89 -17.50 -25.64
C ALA A 229 -12.52 -17.46 -24.24
N LYS A 230 -13.34 -18.45 -23.90
CA LYS A 230 -14.01 -18.56 -22.59
C LYS A 230 -12.97 -18.94 -21.51
N PRO A 231 -12.80 -18.14 -20.43
CA PRO A 231 -11.88 -18.49 -19.37
C PRO A 231 -12.32 -19.77 -18.64
N VAL A 232 -11.34 -20.55 -18.19
CA VAL A 232 -11.52 -21.77 -17.38
C VAL A 232 -11.01 -21.46 -15.98
N ASP A 233 -11.81 -21.71 -14.95
CA ASP A 233 -11.38 -21.57 -13.56
C ASP A 233 -10.18 -22.49 -13.28
N LEU A 234 -9.24 -22.02 -12.44
CA LEU A 234 -8.04 -22.77 -12.07
C LEU A 234 -8.38 -24.14 -11.50
N VAL A 235 -9.50 -24.29 -10.78
CA VAL A 235 -9.94 -25.59 -10.24
C VAL A 235 -10.38 -26.58 -11.31
N ASN A 236 -10.65 -26.09 -12.52
CA ASN A 236 -11.18 -26.85 -13.66
C ASN A 236 -10.15 -27.10 -14.76
N VAL A 237 -8.88 -26.77 -14.52
CA VAL A 237 -7.79 -27.07 -15.48
C VAL A 237 -7.54 -28.58 -15.56
N LYS A 238 -7.32 -29.07 -16.77
CA LYS A 238 -7.10 -30.50 -17.05
C LYS A 238 -5.61 -30.77 -17.25
N PRO A 239 -5.06 -31.82 -16.61
CA PRO A 239 -3.69 -32.24 -16.89
C PRO A 239 -3.45 -32.50 -18.38
N GLY A 240 -2.24 -32.20 -18.86
CA GLY A 240 -1.82 -32.42 -20.26
C GLY A 240 -2.37 -31.42 -21.28
N HIS A 241 -3.11 -30.39 -20.85
CA HIS A 241 -3.61 -29.32 -21.72
C HIS A 241 -2.79 -28.04 -21.55
N TYR A 242 -2.62 -27.31 -22.65
CA TYR A 242 -1.98 -25.99 -22.64
C TYR A 242 -3.04 -24.93 -22.36
N TYR A 243 -2.75 -24.08 -21.37
CA TYR A 243 -3.58 -22.94 -21.01
C TYR A 243 -2.72 -21.67 -21.11
N GLU A 244 -3.33 -20.60 -21.60
CA GLU A 244 -2.78 -19.26 -21.42
C GLU A 244 -3.26 -18.75 -20.06
N LEU A 245 -2.34 -18.32 -19.20
CA LEU A 245 -2.71 -17.82 -17.89
C LEU A 245 -3.37 -16.46 -18.05
N LEU A 246 -4.68 -16.42 -17.79
CA LEU A 246 -5.43 -15.19 -17.76
C LEU A 246 -5.50 -14.63 -16.35
N VAL A 247 -4.68 -13.61 -16.08
CA VAL A 247 -4.80 -12.81 -14.86
C VAL A 247 -5.83 -11.72 -15.12
N THR A 248 -7.05 -11.92 -14.62
CA THR A 248 -8.10 -10.88 -14.69
C THR A 248 -8.16 -10.10 -13.39
N THR A 249 -8.65 -8.87 -13.47
CA THR A 249 -9.02 -8.05 -12.31
C THR A 249 -10.40 -8.41 -11.75
N TYR A 250 -11.07 -9.41 -12.33
CA TYR A 250 -12.47 -9.76 -12.10
C TYR A 250 -12.70 -10.61 -10.85
N GLY A 251 -11.62 -11.04 -10.17
CA GLY A 251 -11.69 -11.87 -8.97
C GLY A 251 -11.11 -11.16 -7.76
N GLU A 252 -11.90 -11.04 -6.70
CA GLU A 252 -11.40 -10.72 -5.37
C GLU A 252 -10.80 -11.98 -4.72
N ARG A 253 -9.90 -11.76 -3.75
CA ARG A 253 -9.45 -12.86 -2.91
C ARG A 253 -10.64 -13.35 -2.11
N GLN A 254 -11.01 -14.62 -2.28
CA GLN A 254 -12.10 -15.24 -1.52
C GLN A 254 -11.94 -14.99 -0.02
N ASN A 255 -13.06 -14.73 0.65
CA ASN A 255 -13.18 -14.50 2.08
C ASN A 255 -12.42 -13.26 2.59
N SER A 256 -12.33 -12.20 1.79
CA SER A 256 -11.83 -10.88 2.23
C SER A 256 -12.94 -9.85 2.02
N ILE A 257 -13.38 -9.18 3.08
CA ILE A 257 -14.44 -8.16 3.02
C ILE A 257 -13.89 -6.74 3.23
N LEU A 258 -12.77 -6.58 3.95
CA LEU A 258 -12.14 -5.28 4.17
C LEU A 258 -10.64 -5.37 3.88
N SER A 259 -10.11 -4.29 3.29
CA SER A 259 -8.69 -4.14 2.97
C SER A 259 -8.38 -2.67 2.66
N ILE A 260 -7.46 -2.06 3.42
CA ILE A 260 -6.95 -0.72 3.11
C ILE A 260 -5.62 -0.84 2.38
N GLU A 261 -4.73 -1.70 2.88
CA GLU A 261 -3.40 -1.95 2.38
C GLU A 261 -3.29 -3.43 1.98
N SER A 262 -2.26 -4.15 2.41
CA SER A 262 -2.15 -5.58 2.17
C SER A 262 -2.74 -6.43 3.31
N ASP A 263 -3.35 -5.79 4.31
CA ASP A 263 -4.21 -6.41 5.30
C ASP A 263 -5.48 -6.95 4.65
N LYS A 264 -6.02 -8.03 5.22
CA LYS A 264 -7.16 -8.77 4.67
C LYS A 264 -8.01 -9.28 5.83
N ILE A 265 -9.20 -8.70 5.99
CA ILE A 265 -10.14 -9.12 7.03
C ILE A 265 -11.26 -9.93 6.38
N SER A 266 -11.51 -11.13 6.89
CA SER A 266 -12.65 -11.95 6.48
C SER A 266 -13.92 -11.59 7.28
N GLU A 267 -15.07 -12.05 6.81
CA GLU A 267 -16.33 -11.89 7.54
C GLU A 267 -16.29 -12.59 8.91
N LEU A 268 -15.63 -13.75 8.99
CA LEU A 268 -15.47 -14.48 10.23
C LEU A 268 -14.56 -13.74 11.21
N ASP A 269 -13.48 -13.14 10.72
CA ASP A 269 -12.62 -12.28 11.53
C ASP A 269 -13.49 -11.15 12.11
N LEU A 270 -14.13 -10.35 11.24
CA LEU A 270 -14.93 -9.20 11.68
C LEU A 270 -16.00 -9.56 12.71
N LEU A 271 -16.67 -10.70 12.53
CA LEU A 271 -17.64 -11.22 13.50
C LEU A 271 -16.99 -11.49 14.86
N ASN A 272 -15.81 -12.10 14.90
CA ASN A 272 -15.08 -12.37 16.14
C ASN A 272 -14.65 -11.06 16.82
N GLU A 273 -14.15 -10.09 16.06
CA GLU A 273 -13.73 -8.80 16.62
C GLU A 273 -14.90 -7.98 17.16
N VAL A 274 -16.04 -7.98 16.47
CA VAL A 274 -17.28 -7.37 16.95
C VAL A 274 -17.75 -8.05 18.24
N ASN A 275 -17.68 -9.38 18.32
CA ASN A 275 -18.04 -10.12 19.53
C ASN A 275 -17.11 -9.79 20.70
N GLU A 276 -15.81 -9.62 20.47
CA GLU A 276 -14.86 -9.23 21.52
C GLU A 276 -15.17 -7.82 22.05
N ALA A 277 -15.40 -6.85 21.17
CA ALA A 277 -15.74 -5.49 21.60
C ALA A 277 -17.13 -5.41 22.26
N LYS A 278 -18.08 -6.26 21.85
CA LYS A 278 -19.39 -6.40 22.48
C LYS A 278 -19.30 -6.84 23.94
N THR A 279 -18.28 -7.61 24.34
CA THR A 279 -18.10 -8.00 25.76
C THR A 279 -17.95 -6.80 26.69
N HIS A 280 -17.49 -5.66 26.18
CA HIS A 280 -17.40 -4.40 26.91
C HIS A 280 -18.77 -3.70 27.04
N LEU A 281 -19.65 -3.85 26.04
CA LEU A 281 -21.00 -3.27 26.05
C LEU A 281 -22.02 -4.08 26.86
N ASP A 282 -21.86 -5.40 26.93
CA ASP A 282 -22.85 -6.30 27.56
C ASP A 282 -23.15 -5.95 29.04
N PRO A 283 -22.14 -5.61 29.89
CA PRO A 283 -22.36 -5.17 31.28
C PRO A 283 -23.07 -3.83 31.41
N LEU A 284 -22.97 -2.97 30.39
CA LEU A 284 -23.60 -1.65 30.37
C LEU A 284 -25.09 -1.71 29.97
N GLY A 285 -25.59 -2.90 29.66
CA GLY A 285 -27.00 -3.11 29.35
C GLY A 285 -27.37 -2.81 27.90
N PHE A 286 -26.41 -2.75 26.99
CA PHE A 286 -26.68 -2.63 25.55
C PHE A 286 -26.75 -3.99 24.87
N ILE A 287 -27.50 -4.07 23.77
CA ILE A 287 -27.60 -5.21 22.87
C ILE A 287 -27.25 -4.73 21.47
N LEU A 288 -26.21 -5.29 20.88
CA LEU A 288 -25.91 -5.14 19.46
C LEU A 288 -26.93 -5.93 18.63
N ARG A 289 -27.74 -5.24 17.83
CA ARG A 289 -28.78 -5.80 16.96
C ARG A 289 -28.23 -6.19 15.59
N TRP A 290 -27.43 -5.30 15.04
CA TRP A 290 -26.88 -5.43 13.70
C TRP A 290 -25.58 -4.66 13.61
N TYR A 291 -24.71 -5.07 12.68
CA TYR A 291 -23.55 -4.29 12.30
C TYR A 291 -23.29 -4.42 10.80
N THR A 292 -22.62 -3.43 10.23
CA THR A 292 -22.06 -3.50 8.88
C THR A 292 -20.76 -2.70 8.83
N SER A 293 -19.98 -2.83 7.77
CA SER A 293 -18.67 -2.19 7.67
C SER A 293 -18.35 -1.77 6.24
N HIS A 294 -17.46 -0.80 6.11
CA HIS A 294 -16.85 -0.44 4.84
C HIS A 294 -15.46 0.15 5.06
N VAL A 295 -14.72 0.30 3.96
CA VAL A 295 -13.43 0.99 3.93
C VAL A 295 -13.67 2.45 3.56
N ASP A 296 -13.24 3.37 4.42
CA ASP A 296 -13.15 4.79 4.07
C ASP A 296 -11.76 5.08 3.47
N ALA A 297 -11.76 5.34 2.17
CA ALA A 297 -10.58 5.69 1.38
C ALA A 297 -10.53 7.19 1.02
N SER A 298 -11.40 8.01 1.62
CA SER A 298 -11.44 9.47 1.38
C SER A 298 -10.24 10.18 2.01
N SER A 299 -9.67 9.62 3.09
CA SER A 299 -8.41 10.04 3.71
C SER A 299 -7.25 9.12 3.33
N ILE A 300 -6.02 9.64 3.49
CA ILE A 300 -4.79 8.86 3.30
C ILE A 300 -3.91 9.05 4.56
N PRO A 301 -3.66 7.99 5.34
CA PRO A 301 -4.18 6.63 5.16
C PRO A 301 -5.71 6.56 5.38
N GLY A 302 -6.35 5.60 4.72
CA GLY A 302 -7.76 5.27 4.97
C GLY A 302 -7.92 4.45 6.26
N HIS A 303 -9.17 4.22 6.66
CA HIS A 303 -9.53 3.46 7.87
C HIS A 303 -10.77 2.60 7.65
N TYR A 304 -11.03 1.73 8.62
CA TYR A 304 -12.26 0.93 8.67
C TYR A 304 -13.32 1.68 9.44
N VAL A 305 -14.54 1.67 8.89
CA VAL A 305 -15.73 2.21 9.53
C VAL A 305 -16.69 1.06 9.77
N VAL A 306 -17.11 0.88 11.02
CA VAL A 306 -18.01 -0.18 11.44
C VAL A 306 -19.26 0.44 12.06
N PHE A 307 -20.41 0.28 11.40
CA PHE A 307 -21.67 0.82 11.90
C PHE A 307 -22.35 -0.17 12.83
N TRP A 308 -22.71 0.27 14.04
CA TRP A 308 -23.42 -0.55 15.03
C TRP A 308 -24.84 -0.07 15.26
N GLU A 309 -25.81 -0.99 15.20
CA GLU A 309 -27.18 -0.76 15.65
C GLU A 309 -27.34 -1.30 17.08
N LEU A 310 -27.49 -0.41 18.06
CA LEU A 310 -27.58 -0.75 19.48
C LEU A 310 -29.00 -0.57 20.01
N LYS A 311 -29.42 -1.46 20.92
CA LYS A 311 -30.68 -1.34 21.67
C LYS A 311 -30.42 -1.59 23.16
N ALA A 312 -30.99 -0.77 24.04
CA ALA A 312 -30.94 -1.01 25.49
C ALA A 312 -31.72 -2.27 25.89
N LYS A 313 -31.23 -2.99 26.91
CA LYS A 313 -31.93 -4.13 27.54
C LYS A 313 -33.20 -3.63 28.23
N GLU A 314 -34.27 -4.41 28.14
CA GLU A 314 -35.57 -4.10 28.76
C GLU A 314 -35.43 -4.02 30.29
N GLY A 315 -36.00 -2.97 30.90
CA GLY A 315 -35.90 -2.70 32.34
C GLY A 315 -34.80 -1.73 32.76
N ASN A 316 -34.03 -1.17 31.82
CA ASN A 316 -33.07 -0.10 32.09
C ASN A 316 -33.71 1.27 31.79
N ASP A 317 -34.55 1.76 32.71
CA ASP A 317 -35.27 3.05 32.57
C ASP A 317 -34.36 4.28 32.69
N ASN A 318 -33.12 4.08 33.14
CA ASN A 318 -32.07 5.07 33.02
C ASN A 318 -31.42 4.91 31.64
N ILE A 319 -31.75 5.81 30.71
CA ILE A 319 -31.02 5.94 29.45
C ILE A 319 -29.57 6.28 29.82
N VAL A 320 -28.71 5.27 29.88
CA VAL A 320 -27.26 5.48 29.88
C VAL A 320 -26.97 5.97 28.48
N GLU A 321 -26.74 7.28 28.34
CA GLU A 321 -26.20 7.81 27.10
C GLU A 321 -24.83 7.15 26.90
N LEU A 322 -24.66 6.50 25.75
CA LEU A 322 -23.42 5.80 25.45
C LEU A 322 -22.31 6.86 25.31
N ASP A 323 -21.40 6.92 26.27
CA ASP A 323 -20.39 7.95 26.26
C ASP A 323 -19.31 7.67 25.20
N ARG A 324 -18.65 8.74 24.76
CA ARG A 324 -17.59 8.66 23.76
C ARG A 324 -16.43 7.77 24.21
N THR A 325 -16.17 7.71 25.52
CA THR A 325 -15.10 6.90 26.11
C THR A 325 -15.37 5.41 25.91
N THR A 326 -16.59 4.96 26.15
CA THR A 326 -17.03 3.58 25.96
C THR A 326 -16.88 3.16 24.51
N MET A 327 -17.33 3.99 23.57
CA MET A 327 -17.17 3.68 22.14
C MET A 327 -15.71 3.67 21.70
N THR A 328 -14.88 4.56 22.25
CA THR A 328 -13.43 4.56 21.99
C THR A 328 -12.77 3.27 22.48
N GLU A 329 -13.16 2.78 23.66
CA GLU A 329 -12.68 1.50 24.21
C GLU A 329 -13.15 0.32 23.34
N CYS A 330 -14.39 0.34 22.85
CA CYS A 330 -14.86 -0.66 21.88
C CYS A 330 -14.00 -0.63 20.61
N CYS A 331 -13.65 0.55 20.06
CA CYS A 331 -12.76 0.65 18.89
C CYS A 331 -11.39 0.03 19.19
N SER A 332 -10.81 0.34 20.36
CA SER A 332 -9.51 -0.20 20.78
C SER A 332 -9.55 -1.72 20.86
N ARG A 333 -10.60 -2.30 21.46
CA ARG A 333 -10.77 -3.75 21.58
C ARG A 333 -10.95 -4.44 20.23
N MET A 334 -11.66 -3.82 19.30
CA MET A 334 -11.73 -4.32 17.93
C MET A 334 -10.34 -4.29 17.28
N GLU A 335 -9.63 -3.15 17.34
CA GLU A 335 -8.28 -3.01 16.74
C GLU A 335 -7.27 -4.00 17.33
N GLU A 336 -7.34 -4.28 18.63
CA GLU A 336 -6.47 -5.24 19.31
C GLU A 336 -6.75 -6.68 18.90
N SER A 337 -7.99 -6.99 18.52
CA SER A 337 -8.43 -8.32 18.11
C SER A 337 -8.13 -8.62 16.64
N LEU A 338 -8.00 -7.58 15.81
CA LEU A 338 -7.65 -7.72 14.41
C LEU A 338 -6.26 -8.37 14.22
N ASP A 339 -6.06 -8.91 13.02
CA ASP A 339 -4.90 -9.73 12.72
C ASP A 339 -3.56 -8.98 12.84
N PHE A 340 -2.47 -9.75 12.81
CA PHE A 340 -1.12 -9.21 12.90
C PHE A 340 -0.82 -8.14 11.83
N ILE A 341 -1.35 -8.30 10.61
CA ILE A 341 -1.03 -7.42 9.48
C ILE A 341 -1.74 -6.08 9.63
N TYR A 342 -3.02 -6.08 10.03
CA TYR A 342 -3.74 -4.86 10.37
C TYR A 342 -3.00 -4.08 11.47
N ARG A 343 -2.71 -4.74 12.60
CA ARG A 343 -2.04 -4.09 13.74
C ARG A 343 -0.65 -3.59 13.39
N LEU A 344 0.09 -4.31 12.54
CA LEU A 344 1.37 -3.85 12.01
C LEU A 344 1.19 -2.55 11.22
N TYR A 345 0.23 -2.48 10.30
CA TYR A 345 0.01 -1.27 9.51
C TYR A 345 -0.61 -0.11 10.29
N ARG A 346 -1.42 -0.40 11.30
CA ARG A 346 -1.92 0.59 12.25
C ARG A 346 -0.77 1.25 13.02
N LYS A 347 0.17 0.44 13.51
CA LYS A 347 1.39 0.91 14.22
C LYS A 347 2.31 1.73 13.30
N GLU A 348 2.42 1.34 12.04
CA GLU A 348 3.28 2.01 11.07
C GLU A 348 2.55 3.17 10.35
N ASN A 349 1.37 3.62 10.82
CA ASN A 349 0.56 4.70 10.19
C ASN A 349 0.25 4.47 8.71
N ALA A 350 0.15 3.21 8.29
CA ALA A 350 -0.30 2.81 6.96
C ALA A 350 -1.82 2.65 6.88
N ILE A 351 -2.48 2.47 8.05
CA ILE A 351 -3.93 2.42 8.28
C ILE A 351 -4.27 3.41 9.40
N ALA A 352 -5.29 4.24 9.22
CA ALA A 352 -5.81 5.16 10.24
C ALA A 352 -6.70 4.42 11.27
N ALA A 353 -7.06 5.13 12.34
CA ALA A 353 -7.85 4.57 13.45
C ALA A 353 -9.22 4.08 13.00
N LEU A 354 -9.63 2.90 13.47
CA LEU A 354 -10.98 2.38 13.27
C LEU A 354 -12.03 3.34 13.85
N GLU A 355 -13.11 3.54 13.11
CA GLU A 355 -14.26 4.37 13.46
C GLU A 355 -15.52 3.52 13.67
N MET A 356 -16.31 3.86 14.69
CA MET A 356 -17.62 3.28 14.97
C MET A 356 -18.70 4.34 15.19
#